data_AF-A0AAU8PT29-F1
#
_entry.id   AF-A0AAU8PT29-F1
#
_cell.length_a   1.000
_cell.length_b   1.000
_cell.length_c   1.000
_cell.angle_alpha   90.00
_cell.angle_beta   90.00
_cell.angle_gamma   90.00
#
_symmetry.space_group_name_H-M   'P 1'
#
loop_
_entity.id
_entity.type
_entity.pdbx_description
1 polymer ?
#
loop_
_entity_poly.entity_id
_entity_poly.type
_entity_poly.pdbx_seq_one_letter_code
_entity_poly.pdbx_strand_id
1 'polypeptide(L)'
;MSGKGITAGTHLLVETALRRLHHFQGDTLVRTYPVAVGKPETPTPTGDYHVVNKMINPGGVLGTRWMGLDIPGGNYGIHGTNNPGSIGKAVSNGCIRMHNHHIEELFPQVQIGTPVRIVTGANVAQSDRGETYVIQPGDTLWQIARRFDVPLSTLIELNSPANPNEIYPGQVIVLPGSQSAI
;
A
#
# COMPACT_ATOMS: atom_id res chain seq x y z
N MET A 1 5.71 21.65 -18.81
CA MET A 1 5.12 22.44 -17.70
C MET A 1 3.77 21.79 -17.38
N SER A 2 3.44 21.21 -16.23
CA SER A 2 4.04 21.21 -14.89
C SER A 2 3.65 19.89 -14.22
N GLY A 3 4.62 19.07 -13.82
CA GLY A 3 4.37 17.96 -12.91
C GLY A 3 4.14 18.54 -11.51
N LYS A 4 2.93 18.43 -10.98
CA LYS A 4 2.65 18.75 -9.57
C LYS A 4 3.38 17.69 -8.74
N GLY A 5 4.57 18.03 -8.26
CA GLY A 5 5.29 17.23 -7.28
C GLY A 5 4.36 16.93 -6.10
N ILE A 6 4.30 15.67 -5.70
CA ILE A 6 3.67 15.29 -4.45
C ILE A 6 4.41 16.06 -3.36
N THR A 7 3.70 17.01 -2.76
CA THR A 7 4.20 17.94 -1.75
C THR A 7 4.85 17.18 -0.59
N ALA A 8 5.83 17.82 0.08
CA ALA A 8 6.61 17.34 1.22
C ALA A 8 5.80 16.99 2.51
N GLY A 9 4.53 16.60 2.38
CA GLY A 9 3.60 16.29 3.46
C GLY A 9 3.39 14.79 3.66
N THR A 10 2.70 14.47 4.76
CA THR A 10 2.30 13.11 5.11
C THR A 10 1.28 12.55 4.11
N HIS A 11 1.47 11.32 3.67
CA HIS A 11 0.48 10.55 2.92
C HIS A 11 0.47 9.07 3.33
N LEU A 12 -0.65 8.40 3.09
CA LEU A 12 -0.84 7.00 3.44
C LEU A 12 -1.09 6.16 2.19
N LEU A 13 -0.62 4.93 2.27
CA LEU A 13 -0.88 3.90 1.29
C LEU A 13 -1.41 2.66 2.00
N VAL A 14 -2.48 2.07 1.48
CA VAL A 14 -3.07 0.83 2.00
C VAL A 14 -3.05 -0.23 0.92
N GLU A 15 -2.42 -1.36 1.22
CA GLU A 15 -2.36 -2.52 0.34
C GLU A 15 -3.22 -3.64 0.92
N THR A 16 -4.39 -3.88 0.32
CA THR A 16 -5.41 -4.73 0.94
C THR A 16 -5.08 -6.23 0.86
N ALA A 17 -4.40 -6.72 -0.18
CA ALA A 17 -3.94 -8.12 -0.24
C ALA A 17 -2.82 -8.39 0.75
N LEU A 18 -1.88 -7.46 0.91
CA LEU A 18 -0.80 -7.55 1.90
C LEU A 18 -1.26 -7.23 3.32
N ARG A 19 -2.42 -6.57 3.45
CA ARG A 19 -3.03 -6.13 4.71
C ARG A 19 -2.07 -5.22 5.47
N ARG A 20 -1.50 -4.26 4.74
CA ARG A 20 -0.55 -3.27 5.24
C ARG A 20 -1.03 -1.86 4.99
N LEU A 21 -0.71 -0.98 5.94
CA LEU A 21 -0.80 0.46 5.78
C LEU A 21 0.61 1.03 5.94
N HIS A 22 1.04 1.81 4.95
CA HIS A 22 2.32 2.48 4.88
C HIS A 22 2.10 3.97 5.14
N HIS A 23 2.89 4.54 6.04
CA HIS A 23 2.93 5.95 6.34
C HIS A 23 4.19 6.56 5.72
N PHE A 24 4.01 7.58 4.89
CA PHE A 24 5.08 8.30 4.22
C PHE A 24 5.12 9.76 4.63
N GLN A 25 6.33 10.35 4.58
CA GLN A 25 6.55 11.79 4.66
C GLN A 25 7.35 12.23 3.43
N GLY A 26 6.71 12.97 2.52
CA GLY A 26 7.21 13.03 1.13
C GLY A 26 7.38 11.60 0.59
N ASP A 27 8.48 11.31 -0.09
CA ASP A 27 8.74 9.96 -0.65
C ASP A 27 9.36 8.98 0.36
N THR A 28 9.57 9.39 1.62
CA THR A 28 10.22 8.55 2.63
C THR A 28 9.20 7.70 3.37
N LEU A 29 9.35 6.37 3.30
CA LEU A 29 8.59 5.44 4.14
C LEU A 29 9.01 5.60 5.61
N VAL A 30 8.09 6.07 6.45
CA VAL A 30 8.31 6.27 7.88
C VAL A 30 7.99 5.00 8.66
N ARG A 31 6.85 4.36 8.36
CA ARG A 31 6.38 3.18 9.09
C ARG A 31 5.45 2.32 8.25
N THR A 32 5.47 1.01 8.51
CA THR A 32 4.50 0.04 7.99
C THR A 32 3.76 -0.62 9.14
N TYR A 33 2.43 -0.66 9.06
CA TYR A 33 1.54 -1.22 10.07
C TYR A 33 0.75 -2.41 9.51
N PRO A 34 0.58 -3.51 10.27
CA PRO A 34 -0.42 -4.52 9.93
C PRO A 34 -1.83 -3.97 10.15
N VAL A 35 -2.74 -4.26 9.22
CA VAL A 35 -4.14 -3.82 9.28
C VAL A 35 -5.12 -4.97 9.03
N ALA A 36 -6.37 -4.80 9.46
CA ALA A 36 -7.49 -5.61 8.94
C ALA A 36 -8.21 -4.81 7.84
N VAL A 37 -8.73 -5.51 6.84
CA VAL A 37 -9.44 -4.92 5.70
C VAL A 37 -10.81 -5.57 5.50
N GLY A 38 -11.59 -5.05 4.56
CA GLY A 38 -12.87 -5.60 4.16
C GLY A 38 -12.76 -7.05 3.69
N LYS A 39 -13.75 -7.87 4.04
CA LYS A 39 -13.90 -9.23 3.50
C LYS A 39 -14.34 -9.18 2.02
N PRO A 40 -14.23 -10.28 1.25
CA PRO A 40 -14.58 -10.28 -0.18
C PRO A 40 -16.00 -9.77 -0.49
N GLU A 41 -16.97 -10.01 0.41
CA GLU A 41 -18.36 -9.59 0.20
C GLU A 41 -18.59 -8.09 0.51
N THR A 42 -17.70 -7.49 1.30
CA THR A 42 -17.74 -6.06 1.66
C THR A 42 -16.31 -5.50 1.66
N PRO A 43 -15.68 -5.44 0.47
CA PRO A 43 -14.26 -5.14 0.35
C PRO A 43 -13.97 -3.69 0.76
N THR A 44 -12.74 -3.42 1.18
CA THR A 44 -12.27 -2.04 1.34
C THR A 44 -12.19 -1.40 -0.04
N PRO A 45 -12.93 -0.30 -0.31
CA PRO A 45 -12.92 0.33 -1.63
C PRO A 45 -11.54 0.85 -2.01
N THR A 46 -11.06 0.48 -3.20
CA THR A 46 -9.80 0.98 -3.76
C THR A 46 -10.01 2.35 -4.41
N GLY A 47 -9.00 3.21 -4.35
CA GLY A 47 -9.04 4.55 -4.92
C GLY A 47 -8.11 5.51 -4.18
N ASP A 48 -8.16 6.77 -4.60
CA ASP A 48 -7.47 7.87 -3.95
C ASP A 48 -8.47 8.70 -3.14
N TYR A 49 -8.18 8.86 -1.86
CA TYR A 49 -9.06 9.45 -0.86
C TYR A 49 -8.31 10.43 0.03
N HIS A 50 -9.03 11.13 0.91
CA HIS A 50 -8.48 12.02 1.91
C HIS A 50 -9.10 11.77 3.28
N VAL A 51 -8.33 12.04 4.32
CA VAL A 51 -8.86 12.08 5.69
C VAL A 51 -9.74 13.32 5.85
N VAL A 52 -11.02 13.15 6.16
CA VAL A 52 -11.99 14.27 6.26
C VAL A 52 -12.41 14.62 7.68
N ASN A 53 -12.27 13.70 8.62
CA ASN A 53 -12.52 13.97 10.03
C ASN A 53 -11.68 13.05 10.92
N LYS A 54 -11.50 13.46 12.17
CA LYS A 54 -10.71 12.73 13.15
C LYS A 54 -11.40 12.76 14.50
N MET A 55 -11.41 11.64 15.22
CA MET A 55 -12.00 11.53 16.55
C MET A 55 -11.07 10.77 17.50
N ILE A 56 -10.88 11.33 18.69
CA ILE A 56 -10.17 10.71 19.80
C ILE A 56 -11.19 9.99 20.68
N ASN A 57 -10.88 8.76 21.06
CA ASN A 57 -11.70 7.90 21.94
C ASN A 57 -13.15 7.67 21.44
N PRO A 58 -13.36 7.23 20.18
CA PRO A 58 -14.70 6.87 19.69
C PRO A 58 -15.29 5.66 20.43
N GLY A 59 -14.45 4.78 20.99
CA GLY A 59 -14.88 3.62 21.75
C GLY A 59 -15.45 2.50 20.87
N GLY A 60 -15.99 1.47 21.54
CA GLY A 60 -16.61 0.32 20.87
C GLY A 60 -15.70 -0.37 19.85
N VAL A 61 -16.27 -0.75 18.71
CA VAL A 61 -15.54 -1.41 17.61
C VAL A 61 -14.50 -0.51 16.95
N LEU A 62 -14.59 0.82 17.14
CA LEU A 62 -13.68 1.79 16.56
C LEU A 62 -12.40 1.98 17.38
N GLY A 63 -12.38 1.48 18.63
CA GLY A 63 -11.21 1.54 19.49
C GLY A 63 -10.88 2.97 19.93
N THR A 64 -9.60 3.33 19.91
CA THR A 64 -9.11 4.57 20.54
C THR A 64 -9.02 5.75 19.60
N ARG A 65 -8.99 5.55 18.28
CA ARG A 65 -8.91 6.62 17.28
C ARG A 65 -9.75 6.28 16.05
N TRP A 66 -10.29 7.31 15.42
CA TRP A 66 -11.00 7.23 14.14
C TRP A 66 -10.49 8.32 13.19
N MET A 67 -10.25 7.95 11.93
CA MET A 67 -9.94 8.84 10.82
C MET A 67 -10.89 8.51 9.67
N GLY A 68 -11.88 9.36 9.43
CA GLY A 68 -12.88 9.16 8.37
C GLY A 68 -12.29 9.48 6.99
N LEU A 69 -12.71 8.74 5.97
CA LEU A 69 -12.28 8.90 4.58
C LEU A 69 -13.45 9.38 3.69
N ASP A 70 -13.17 10.19 2.67
CA ASP A 70 -14.13 10.70 1.68
C ASP A 70 -14.56 9.65 0.63
N ILE A 71 -14.70 8.39 1.04
CA ILE A 71 -15.13 7.30 0.15
C ILE A 71 -16.63 7.47 -0.18
N PRO A 72 -17.02 7.58 -1.47
CA PRO A 72 -18.42 7.74 -1.85
C PRO A 72 -19.30 6.60 -1.33
N GLY A 73 -20.51 6.96 -0.87
CA GLY A 73 -21.55 5.97 -0.57
C GLY A 73 -21.40 5.22 0.76
N GLY A 74 -20.51 5.62 1.68
CA GLY A 74 -20.50 5.01 3.01
C GLY A 74 -19.61 5.68 4.06
N ASN A 75 -19.78 5.26 5.31
CA ASN A 75 -18.96 5.68 6.45
C ASN A 75 -17.72 4.78 6.55
N TYR A 76 -16.69 5.09 5.76
CA TYR A 76 -15.42 4.38 5.77
C TYR A 76 -14.35 5.17 6.53
N GLY A 77 -13.41 4.44 7.13
CA GLY A 77 -12.34 5.06 7.90
C GLY A 77 -11.22 4.09 8.26
N ILE A 78 -10.13 4.69 8.74
CA ILE A 78 -9.03 4.02 9.43
C ILE A 78 -9.27 4.18 10.92
N HIS A 79 -9.37 3.09 11.66
CA HIS A 79 -9.71 3.13 13.08
C HIS A 79 -8.99 2.06 13.89
N GLY A 80 -9.02 2.20 15.22
CA GLY A 80 -8.52 1.20 16.14
C GLY A 80 -9.39 -0.06 16.16
N THR A 81 -9.33 -0.86 17.22
CA THR A 81 -10.23 -2.03 17.35
C THR A 81 -10.34 -2.46 18.81
N ASN A 82 -11.50 -2.99 19.19
CA ASN A 82 -11.66 -3.76 20.42
C ASN A 82 -11.38 -5.27 20.23
N ASN A 83 -11.12 -5.70 18.99
CA ASN A 83 -10.75 -7.08 18.66
C ASN A 83 -9.36 -7.09 17.97
N PRO A 84 -8.26 -7.08 18.73
CA PRO A 84 -6.91 -7.08 18.16
C PRO A 84 -6.60 -8.35 17.34
N GLY A 85 -7.28 -9.48 17.61
CA GLY A 85 -7.16 -10.71 16.81
C GLY A 85 -7.71 -10.61 15.39
N SER A 86 -8.35 -9.49 15.04
CA SER A 86 -8.82 -9.20 13.67
C SER A 86 -7.71 -8.68 12.75
N ILE A 87 -6.63 -8.11 13.30
CA ILE A 87 -5.55 -7.49 12.52
C ILE A 87 -4.81 -8.54 11.69
N GLY A 88 -4.48 -8.19 10.44
CA GLY A 88 -3.88 -9.11 9.47
C GLY A 88 -4.90 -10.00 8.75
N LYS A 89 -6.20 -9.73 8.85
CA LYS A 89 -7.28 -10.51 8.21
C LYS A 89 -8.22 -9.64 7.36
N ALA A 90 -8.91 -10.27 6.40
CA ALA A 90 -9.99 -9.66 5.61
C ALA A 90 -11.34 -9.99 6.26
N VAL A 91 -11.79 -9.15 7.20
CA VAL A 91 -12.91 -9.45 8.11
C VAL A 91 -13.80 -8.25 8.45
N SER A 92 -13.44 -7.04 8.02
CA SER A 92 -14.26 -5.86 8.27
C SER A 92 -15.37 -5.72 7.22
N ASN A 93 -16.25 -4.72 7.39
CA ASN A 93 -17.24 -4.33 6.39
C ASN A 93 -16.72 -3.23 5.45
N GLY A 94 -15.40 -3.18 5.23
CA GLY A 94 -14.73 -2.24 4.34
C GLY A 94 -13.82 -1.23 5.05
N CYS A 95 -14.01 -0.95 6.34
CA CYS A 95 -13.08 -0.10 7.11
C CYS A 95 -11.71 -0.76 7.32
N ILE A 96 -10.69 0.07 7.50
CA ILE A 96 -9.32 -0.36 7.79
C ILE A 96 -9.12 -0.35 9.30
N ARG A 97 -8.84 -1.51 9.90
CA ARG A 97 -8.62 -1.63 11.35
C ARG A 97 -7.14 -1.68 11.68
N MET A 98 -6.74 -1.00 12.74
CA MET A 98 -5.39 -0.99 13.29
C MET A 98 -5.42 -1.48 14.75
N HIS A 99 -4.29 -1.94 15.26
CA HIS A 99 -4.11 -2.02 16.71
C HIS A 99 -4.19 -0.61 17.32
N ASN A 100 -4.76 -0.49 18.51
CA ASN A 100 -4.94 0.81 19.17
C ASN A 100 -3.60 1.57 19.34
N HIS A 101 -2.54 0.89 19.77
CA HIS A 101 -1.21 1.51 19.90
C HIS A 101 -0.65 2.02 18.57
N HIS A 102 -0.85 1.30 17.45
CA HIS A 102 -0.39 1.74 16.13
C HIS A 102 -1.17 2.96 15.62
N ILE A 103 -2.49 2.99 15.80
CA ILE A 103 -3.25 4.16 15.37
C ILE A 103 -3.02 5.36 16.29
N GLU A 104 -2.74 5.16 17.57
CA GLU A 104 -2.31 6.23 18.48
C GLU A 104 -0.98 6.86 18.06
N GLU A 105 -0.04 6.07 17.54
CA GLU A 105 1.22 6.52 16.95
C GLU A 105 1.01 7.29 15.63
N LEU A 106 0.15 6.76 14.74
CA LEU A 106 -0.11 7.34 13.43
C LEU A 106 -0.97 8.61 13.48
N PHE A 107 -1.99 8.63 14.33
CA PHE A 107 -3.00 9.68 14.40
C PHE A 107 -2.44 11.11 14.53
N PRO A 108 -1.43 11.43 15.35
CA PRO A 108 -0.89 12.79 15.42
C PRO A 108 -0.14 13.22 14.15
N GLN A 109 0.32 12.28 13.33
CA GLN A 109 1.10 12.57 12.10
C GLN A 109 0.19 12.85 10.89
N VAL A 110 -1.05 12.35 10.94
CA VAL A 110 -2.04 12.50 9.87
C VAL A 110 -2.90 13.75 10.11
N GLN A 111 -3.01 14.63 9.13
CA GLN A 111 -3.86 15.82 9.19
C GLN A 111 -5.16 15.59 8.42
N ILE A 112 -6.18 16.42 8.68
CA ILE A 112 -7.34 16.49 7.76
C ILE A 112 -6.81 16.95 6.40
N GLY A 113 -7.23 16.28 5.33
CA GLY A 113 -6.72 16.46 3.98
C GLY A 113 -5.53 15.58 3.62
N THR A 114 -4.98 14.80 4.57
CA THR A 114 -3.91 13.83 4.24
C THR A 114 -4.38 12.85 3.17
N PRO A 115 -3.64 12.70 2.06
CA PRO A 115 -3.97 11.73 1.02
C PRO A 115 -3.84 10.29 1.53
N VAL A 116 -4.78 9.45 1.11
CA VAL A 116 -4.84 8.02 1.40
C VAL A 116 -5.12 7.27 0.10
N ARG A 117 -4.11 6.58 -0.43
CA ARG A 117 -4.26 5.71 -1.58
C ARG A 117 -4.53 4.28 -1.12
N ILE A 118 -5.62 3.67 -1.60
CA ILE A 118 -5.98 2.29 -1.28
C ILE A 118 -5.91 1.46 -2.56
N VAL A 119 -5.12 0.40 -2.51
CA VAL A 119 -4.90 -0.51 -3.64
C VAL A 119 -5.04 -1.96 -3.20
N THR A 120 -5.24 -2.85 -4.16
CA THR A 120 -5.32 -4.28 -3.88
C THR A 120 -3.96 -4.87 -3.47
N GLY A 121 -2.83 -4.22 -3.76
CA GLY A 121 -1.48 -4.80 -3.59
C GLY A 121 -0.90 -5.35 -4.89
N ALA A 122 -1.36 -4.81 -6.03
CA ALA A 122 -0.83 -5.08 -7.35
C ALA A 122 -0.37 -3.82 -8.10
N ASN A 123 -0.45 -2.62 -7.50
CA ASN A 123 0.00 -1.39 -8.15
C ASN A 123 0.11 -0.25 -7.12
N VAL A 124 1.28 -0.11 -6.51
CA VAL A 124 1.68 1.14 -5.84
C VAL A 124 2.83 1.72 -6.62
N ALA A 125 2.58 2.87 -7.19
CA ALA A 125 3.59 3.69 -7.82
C ALA A 125 4.64 4.16 -6.79
N GLN A 126 5.90 3.98 -7.19
CA GLN A 126 7.12 4.73 -6.84
C GLN A 126 7.86 4.42 -5.54
N SER A 127 9.00 3.74 -5.70
CA SER A 127 10.28 4.42 -5.44
C SER A 127 11.07 4.53 -6.76
N ASP A 128 11.58 5.73 -7.05
CA ASP A 128 12.42 6.08 -8.23
C ASP A 128 13.84 5.45 -8.19
N ARG A 129 13.99 4.33 -7.49
CA ARG A 129 15.15 3.45 -7.61
C ARG A 129 14.60 2.11 -8.07
N GLY A 130 14.98 1.69 -9.28
CA GLY A 130 14.57 0.40 -9.83
C GLY A 130 14.63 -0.66 -8.74
N GLU A 131 13.46 -1.20 -8.37
CA GLU A 131 13.38 -2.18 -7.31
C GLU A 131 14.20 -3.39 -7.75
N THR A 132 15.18 -3.78 -6.95
CA THR A 132 15.99 -4.94 -7.29
C THR A 132 15.38 -6.19 -6.70
N TYR A 133 15.27 -7.25 -7.50
CA TYR A 133 14.83 -8.56 -7.07
C TYR A 133 16.00 -9.56 -7.13
N VAL A 134 16.19 -10.32 -6.05
CA VAL A 134 17.17 -11.43 -6.02
C VAL A 134 16.45 -12.70 -6.46
N ILE A 135 16.86 -13.27 -7.58
CA ILE A 135 16.30 -14.48 -8.16
C ILE A 135 16.45 -15.64 -7.16
N GLN A 136 15.35 -16.35 -6.92
CA GLN A 136 15.31 -17.49 -6.01
C GLN A 136 15.38 -18.82 -6.79
N PRO A 137 15.79 -19.94 -6.15
CA PRO A 137 15.69 -21.26 -6.75
C PRO A 137 14.28 -21.56 -7.27
N GLY A 138 14.16 -21.80 -8.58
CA GLY A 138 12.89 -22.11 -9.25
C GLY A 138 12.17 -20.93 -9.89
N ASP A 139 12.71 -19.71 -9.79
CA ASP A 139 12.16 -18.55 -10.49
C ASP A 139 12.39 -18.62 -12.01
N THR A 140 11.43 -18.09 -12.77
CA THR A 140 11.58 -17.75 -14.18
C THR A 140 11.32 -16.26 -14.38
N LEU A 141 11.93 -15.63 -15.39
CA LEU A 141 11.62 -14.23 -15.73
C LEU A 141 10.12 -14.02 -15.99
N TRP A 142 9.43 -15.00 -16.58
CA TRP A 142 7.99 -14.94 -16.82
C TRP A 142 7.18 -14.90 -15.51
N GLN A 143 7.50 -15.75 -14.54
CA GLN A 143 6.82 -15.77 -13.24
C GLN A 143 7.09 -14.49 -12.45
N ILE A 144 8.34 -14.01 -12.49
CA ILE A 144 8.73 -12.73 -11.89
C ILE A 144 7.96 -11.58 -12.54
N ALA A 145 7.96 -11.50 -13.87
CA ALA A 145 7.26 -10.46 -14.62
C ALA A 145 5.76 -10.40 -14.25
N ARG A 146 5.10 -11.57 -14.23
CA ARG A 146 3.70 -11.69 -13.81
C ARG A 146 3.48 -11.32 -12.34
N ARG A 147 4.43 -11.66 -11.45
CA ARG A 147 4.35 -11.35 -10.01
C ARG A 147 4.42 -9.85 -9.75
N PHE A 148 5.21 -9.13 -10.52
CA PHE A 148 5.44 -7.68 -10.36
C PHE A 148 4.62 -6.83 -11.35
N ASP A 149 3.70 -7.45 -12.10
CA ASP A 149 2.86 -6.78 -13.11
C ASP A 149 3.68 -5.98 -14.16
N VAL A 150 4.86 -6.49 -14.52
CA VAL A 150 5.73 -5.89 -15.54
C VAL A 150 5.68 -6.73 -16.81
N PRO A 151 5.64 -6.12 -18.00
CA PRO A 151 5.78 -6.88 -19.25
C PRO A 151 7.11 -7.61 -19.26
N LEU A 152 7.10 -8.90 -19.63
CA LEU A 152 8.30 -9.72 -19.71
C LEU A 152 9.37 -9.07 -20.62
N SER A 153 8.96 -8.44 -21.72
CA SER A 153 9.85 -7.70 -22.61
C SER A 153 10.57 -6.56 -21.90
N THR A 154 9.87 -5.75 -21.11
CA THR A 154 10.46 -4.65 -20.34
C THR A 154 11.45 -5.16 -19.29
N LEU A 155 11.11 -6.26 -18.62
CA LEU A 155 12.01 -6.88 -17.64
C LEU A 155 13.30 -7.42 -18.29
N ILE A 156 13.19 -7.99 -19.50
CA ILE A 156 14.34 -8.45 -20.29
C ILE A 156 15.18 -7.26 -20.76
N GLU A 157 14.57 -6.23 -21.33
CA GLU A 157 15.25 -5.04 -21.84
C GLU A 157 16.07 -4.35 -20.74
N LEU A 158 15.48 -4.19 -19.55
CA LEU A 158 16.10 -3.49 -18.44
C LEU A 158 17.33 -4.22 -17.87
N ASN A 159 17.32 -5.55 -17.90
CA ASN A 159 18.39 -6.36 -17.34
C ASN A 159 19.38 -6.88 -18.38
N SER A 160 19.08 -6.65 -19.66
CA SER A 160 19.88 -6.99 -20.84
C SER A 160 20.72 -8.27 -20.68
N PRO A 161 20.14 -9.44 -20.32
CA PRO A 161 20.90 -10.67 -20.39
C PRO A 161 21.08 -11.03 -21.87
N ALA A 162 22.30 -11.42 -22.26
CA ALA A 162 22.59 -11.92 -23.60
C ALA A 162 21.71 -13.15 -23.98
N ASN A 163 21.08 -13.79 -22.98
CA ASN A 163 20.09 -14.85 -23.13
C ASN A 163 19.00 -14.76 -22.02
N PRO A 164 17.72 -14.51 -22.36
CA PRO A 164 16.59 -14.44 -21.39
C PRO A 164 16.31 -15.74 -20.62
N ASN A 165 16.88 -16.87 -21.04
CA ASN A 165 16.75 -18.15 -20.34
C ASN A 165 17.91 -18.42 -19.36
N GLU A 166 18.92 -17.55 -19.27
CA GLU A 166 20.09 -17.70 -18.41
C GLU A 166 19.98 -16.81 -17.17
N ILE A 167 19.00 -17.10 -16.32
CA ILE A 167 18.95 -16.53 -14.97
C ILE A 167 19.33 -17.57 -13.93
N TYR A 168 20.06 -17.13 -12.89
CA TYR A 168 20.54 -18.02 -11.84
C TYR A 168 20.03 -17.58 -10.46
N PRO A 169 19.72 -18.52 -9.55
CA PRO A 169 19.44 -18.19 -8.16
C PRO A 169 20.59 -17.36 -7.55
N GLY A 170 20.25 -16.29 -6.86
CA GLY A 170 21.17 -15.31 -6.29
C GLY A 170 21.50 -14.13 -7.23
N GLN A 171 21.13 -14.20 -8.51
CA GLN A 171 21.29 -13.09 -9.44
C GLN A 171 20.34 -11.94 -9.06
N VAL A 172 20.85 -10.72 -9.09
CA VAL A 172 20.06 -9.51 -8.86
C VAL A 172 19.59 -8.96 -10.20
N ILE A 173 18.29 -8.71 -10.34
CA ILE A 173 17.68 -8.04 -11.50
C ILE A 173 16.99 -6.76 -11.05
N VAL A 174 16.99 -5.76 -11.91
CA VAL A 174 16.28 -4.50 -11.76
C VAL A 174 14.87 -4.67 -12.31
N LEU A 175 13.86 -4.30 -11.53
CA LEU A 175 12.47 -4.20 -11.99
C LEU A 175 12.26 -2.78 -12.54
N PRO A 176 11.54 -2.60 -13.66
CA PRO A 176 11.24 -1.28 -14.18
C PRO A 176 10.42 -0.51 -13.16
N GLY A 177 10.94 0.65 -12.74
CA GLY A 177 10.12 1.65 -12.07
C GLY A 177 9.04 2.07 -13.06
N SER A 178 7.77 1.89 -12.68
CA SER A 178 6.64 2.13 -13.57
C SER A 178 6.51 3.62 -13.90
N GLN A 179 7.14 4.04 -14.99
CA GLN A 179 6.79 5.27 -15.67
C GLN A 179 5.51 4.99 -16.46
N SER A 180 4.37 5.52 -15.98
CA SER A 180 3.17 5.57 -16.81
C SER A 180 3.50 6.39 -18.06
N ALA A 181 3.40 5.74 -19.22
CA ALA A 181 3.32 6.44 -20.49
C ALA A 181 2.11 7.39 -20.45
N ILE A 182 2.42 8.63 -20.84
CA ILE A 182 1.54 9.79 -21.09
C ILE A 182 0.12 9.48 -21.58
#